data_AF-A0A7S3AFV4-F1
#
_entry.id   AF-A0A7S3AFV4-F1
#
_cell.length_a   1.000
_cell.length_b   1.000
_cell.length_c   1.000
_cell.angle_alpha   90.00
_cell.angle_beta   90.00
_cell.angle_gamma   90.00
#
_symmetry.space_group_name_H-M   'P 1'
#
loop_
_entity.id
_entity.type
_entity.pdbx_description
1 polymer ?
#
loop_
_entity_poly.entity_id
_entity_poly.type
_entity_poly.pdbx_seq_one_letter_code
_entity_poly.pdbx_strand_id
1 'polypeptide(L)'
;YSILPHKELRFILYAVPPLNVAAAAAVAALYRRMRARSVGAVVAGGLTMLGALAVSIAVCMGFGLASRANYPGAGAMHALHEIVSAQHLAHTSVRASRPIPVHIGVDAAISGVSRFLERPSPWRYSKEENLPSAEYRKFAYAIAAANEPIPGFSTVYVEEGFSGLTGSFPFIKTEPKIAVLKRKPERTASKSGADASDDFIF
;
A
#
# COMPACT_ATOMS: atom_id res chain seq x y z
N TYR A 1 10.67 4.64 25.67
CA TYR A 1 10.55 4.22 24.25
C TYR A 1 11.90 3.92 23.60
N SER A 2 12.87 4.84 23.61
CA SER A 2 14.13 4.71 22.85
C SER A 2 14.98 3.47 23.17
N ILE A 3 14.86 2.91 24.39
CA ILE A 3 15.66 1.76 24.86
C ILE A 3 14.89 0.42 24.76
N LEU A 4 13.63 0.40 24.29
CA LEU A 4 12.93 -0.88 24.07
C LEU A 4 13.40 -1.58 22.79
N PRO A 5 13.57 -2.93 22.80
CA PRO A 5 13.92 -3.70 21.62
C PRO A 5 12.80 -3.73 20.57
N HIS A 6 11.54 -3.72 21.01
CA HIS A 6 10.39 -3.61 20.12
C HIS A 6 9.86 -2.17 20.06
N LYS A 7 9.61 -1.68 18.86
CA LYS A 7 9.13 -0.33 18.58
C LYS A 7 7.69 -0.40 18.08
N GLU A 8 6.75 0.01 18.93
CA GLU A 8 5.36 0.17 18.53
C GLU A 8 4.92 1.63 18.70
N LEU A 9 4.23 2.15 17.68
CA LEU A 9 3.79 3.55 17.65
C LEU A 9 2.94 3.92 18.87
N ARG A 10 2.11 2.98 19.36
CA ARG A 10 1.22 3.22 20.52
C ARG A 10 1.96 3.67 21.77
N PHE A 11 3.24 3.34 21.93
CA PHE A 11 4.01 3.73 23.11
C PHE A 11 4.48 5.19 23.10
N ILE A 12 4.57 5.83 21.93
CA ILE A 12 4.98 7.25 21.83
C ILE A 12 3.79 8.19 21.68
N LEU A 13 2.62 7.71 21.23
CA LEU A 13 1.43 8.55 21.04
C LEU A 13 0.99 9.28 22.32
N TYR A 14 1.18 8.68 23.50
CA TYR A 14 0.86 9.32 24.78
C TYR A 14 1.74 10.52 25.13
N ALA A 15 2.89 10.69 24.46
CA ALA A 15 3.72 11.89 24.63
C ALA A 15 3.14 13.10 23.88
N VAL A 16 2.25 12.91 22.90
CA VAL A 16 1.73 14.01 22.08
C VAL A 16 0.93 15.04 22.89
N PRO A 17 -0.06 14.66 23.74
CA PRO A 17 -0.79 15.64 24.54
C PRO A 17 0.08 16.52 25.47
N PRO A 18 0.98 15.97 26.31
CA PRO A 18 1.80 16.83 27.18
C PRO A 18 2.77 17.71 26.41
N LEU A 19 3.31 17.25 25.27
CA LEU A 19 4.14 18.09 24.39
C LEU A 19 3.36 19.26 23.79
N ASN A 20 2.10 19.04 23.38
CA ASN A 20 1.23 20.11 22.88
C ASN A 20 0.91 21.12 23.99
N VAL A 21 0.66 20.68 25.22
CA VAL A 21 0.44 21.58 26.37
C VAL A 21 1.69 22.42 26.66
N ALA A 22 2.88 21.80 26.65
CA ALA A 22 4.14 22.51 26.85
C ALA A 22 4.39 23.55 25.75
N ALA A 23 4.15 23.19 24.49
CA ALA A 23 4.24 24.12 23.36
C ALA A 23 3.25 25.29 23.51
N ALA A 24 1.99 25.02 23.85
CA ALA A 24 0.98 26.05 24.07
C ALA A 24 1.36 27.00 25.21
N ALA A 25 1.88 26.47 26.33
CA ALA A 25 2.33 27.27 27.47
C ALA A 25 3.52 28.18 27.09
N ALA A 26 4.49 27.67 26.32
CA ALA A 26 5.63 28.44 25.83
C ALA A 26 5.18 29.57 24.90
N VAL A 27 4.30 29.27 23.95
CA VAL A 27 3.70 30.23 23.01
C VAL A 27 2.91 31.32 23.75
N ALA A 28 2.12 30.95 24.76
CA ALA A 28 1.38 31.90 25.59
C ALA A 28 2.30 32.79 26.43
N ALA A 29 3.37 32.23 27.00
CA ALA A 29 4.37 33.00 27.74
C ALA A 29 5.10 34.00 26.84
N LEU A 30 5.49 33.57 25.63
CA LEU A 30 6.12 34.43 24.63
C LEU A 30 5.19 35.58 24.23
N TYR A 31 3.91 35.29 23.93
CA TYR A 31 2.92 36.30 23.58
C TYR A 31 2.75 37.35 24.69
N ARG A 32 2.61 36.94 25.96
CA ARG A 32 2.50 37.86 27.10
C ARG A 32 3.72 38.78 27.21
N ARG A 33 4.94 38.24 27.05
CA ARG A 33 6.18 39.03 27.10
C ARG A 33 6.27 40.05 25.97
N MET A 34 5.89 39.67 24.76
CA MET A 34 5.91 40.57 23.60
C MET A 34 4.85 41.67 23.73
N ARG A 35 3.66 41.33 24.24
CA ARG A 35 2.57 42.28 24.52
C ARG A 35 2.96 43.36 25.51
N ALA A 36 3.72 43.01 26.55
CA ALA A 36 4.17 43.98 27.55
C ALA A 36 5.27 44.93 27.03
N ARG A 37 5.91 44.63 25.89
CA ARG A 37 7.07 45.38 25.39
C ARG A 37 6.67 46.53 24.47
N SER A 38 5.96 46.26 23.38
CA SER A 38 5.50 47.27 22.42
C SER A 38 4.53 46.67 21.40
N VAL A 39 3.79 47.52 20.68
CA VAL A 39 2.93 47.09 19.56
C VAL A 39 3.76 46.40 18.47
N GLY A 40 4.93 46.92 18.13
CA GLY A 40 5.83 46.29 17.16
C GLY A 40 6.29 44.89 17.58
N ALA A 41 6.55 44.67 18.87
CA ALA A 41 6.90 43.35 19.40
C ALA A 41 5.72 42.36 19.30
N VAL A 42 4.48 42.82 19.47
CA VAL A 42 3.28 41.99 19.26
C VAL A 42 3.17 41.54 17.81
N VAL A 43 3.37 42.45 16.87
CA VAL A 43 3.32 42.14 15.43
C VAL A 43 4.41 41.14 15.05
N ALA A 44 5.66 41.40 15.42
CA ALA A 44 6.78 40.49 15.16
C ALA A 44 6.57 39.10 15.80
N GLY A 45 6.02 39.09 17.01
CA GLY A 45 5.63 37.88 17.71
C GLY A 45 4.54 37.07 17.04
N GLY A 46 3.47 37.74 16.61
CA GLY A 46 2.38 37.13 15.85
C GLY A 46 2.89 36.51 14.55
N LEU A 47 3.76 37.22 13.82
CA LEU A 47 4.39 36.68 12.61
C LEU A 47 5.27 35.45 12.91
N THR A 48 6.00 35.46 14.01
CA THR A 48 6.82 34.31 14.43
C THR A 48 5.94 33.10 14.77
N MET A 49 4.85 33.30 15.50
CA MET A 49 3.88 32.23 15.83
C MET A 49 3.20 31.69 14.56
N LEU A 50 2.81 32.56 13.64
CA LEU A 50 2.24 32.17 12.35
C LEU A 50 3.25 31.39 11.50
N GLY A 51 4.51 31.83 11.48
CA GLY A 51 5.61 31.11 10.82
C GLY A 51 5.83 29.72 11.41
N ALA A 52 5.83 29.60 12.74
CA ALA A 52 5.94 28.30 13.42
C ALA A 52 4.77 27.37 13.08
N LEU A 53 3.54 27.90 13.00
CA LEU A 53 2.37 27.15 12.55
C LEU A 53 2.52 26.69 11.10
N ALA A 54 2.94 27.57 10.19
CA ALA A 54 3.14 27.24 8.79
C ALA A 54 4.20 26.14 8.61
N VAL A 55 5.32 26.23 9.34
CA VAL A 55 6.35 25.19 9.37
C VAL A 55 5.78 23.87 9.90
N SER A 56 4.98 23.89 10.98
CA SER A 56 4.34 22.70 11.53
C SER A 56 3.43 22.02 10.50
N ILE A 57 2.61 22.81 9.79
CA ILE A 57 1.73 22.31 8.73
C ILE A 57 2.57 21.71 7.59
N ALA A 58 3.62 22.40 7.13
CA ALA A 58 4.49 21.92 6.05
C ALA A 58 5.16 20.59 6.41
N VAL A 59 5.66 20.47 7.65
CA VAL A 59 6.24 19.22 8.16
C VAL A 59 5.20 18.12 8.23
N CYS A 60 4.00 18.40 8.75
CA CYS A 60 2.89 17.45 8.78
C CYS A 60 2.48 16.98 7.37
N MET A 61 2.40 17.90 6.40
CA MET A 61 2.11 17.56 5.01
C MET A 61 3.23 16.71 4.40
N GLY A 62 4.50 17.04 4.64
CA GLY A 62 5.64 16.25 4.18
C GLY A 62 5.61 14.82 4.72
N PHE A 63 5.41 14.64 6.02
CA PHE A 63 5.26 13.31 6.62
C PHE A 63 3.97 12.61 6.16
N GLY A 64 2.88 13.34 5.93
CA GLY A 64 1.64 12.80 5.39
C GLY A 64 1.84 12.23 3.98
N LEU A 65 2.50 12.97 3.10
CA LEU A 65 2.85 12.51 1.76
C LEU A 65 3.77 11.27 1.79
N ALA A 66 4.75 11.26 2.69
CA ALA A 66 5.60 10.09 2.90
C ALA A 66 4.80 8.89 3.43
N SER A 67 3.86 9.11 4.35
CA SER A 67 3.05 8.06 4.96
C SER A 67 2.16 7.35 3.95
N ARG A 68 1.73 8.02 2.87
CA ARG A 68 0.95 7.41 1.79
C ARG A 68 1.69 6.24 1.15
N ALA A 69 3.01 6.36 1.00
CA ALA A 69 3.85 5.31 0.42
C ALA A 69 3.99 4.07 1.33
N ASN A 70 3.55 4.12 2.60
CA ASN A 70 3.51 2.95 3.47
C ASN A 70 2.29 2.05 3.24
N TYR A 71 1.38 2.41 2.32
CA TYR A 71 0.18 1.62 2.02
C TYR A 71 0.11 1.08 0.57
N PRO A 72 1.16 0.43 0.05
CA PRO A 72 1.16 -0.11 -1.32
C PRO A 72 0.11 -1.20 -1.57
N GLY A 73 -0.34 -1.93 -0.54
CA GLY A 73 -1.43 -2.91 -0.68
C GLY A 73 -2.73 -2.26 -1.15
N ALA A 74 -3.04 -1.06 -0.67
CA ALA A 74 -4.20 -0.30 -1.13
C ALA A 74 -4.08 0.07 -2.61
N GLY A 75 -2.91 0.58 -3.04
CA GLY A 75 -2.62 0.90 -4.44
C GLY A 75 -2.76 -0.31 -5.37
N ALA A 76 -2.17 -1.44 -4.97
CA ALA A 76 -2.29 -2.69 -5.72
C ALA A 76 -3.74 -3.18 -5.88
N MET A 77 -4.59 -3.00 -4.86
CA MET A 77 -6.01 -3.33 -4.95
C MET A 77 -6.76 -2.43 -5.95
N HIS A 78 -6.46 -1.12 -5.97
CA HIS A 78 -7.01 -0.20 -6.96
C HIS A 78 -6.57 -0.58 -8.38
N ALA A 79 -5.27 -0.82 -8.57
CA ALA A 79 -4.72 -1.23 -9.86
C ALA A 79 -5.35 -2.54 -10.36
N LEU A 80 -5.55 -3.52 -9.48
CA LEU A 80 -6.25 -4.77 -9.82
C LEU A 80 -7.65 -4.48 -10.39
N HIS A 81 -8.44 -3.63 -9.72
CA HIS A 81 -9.80 -3.34 -10.19
C HIS A 81 -9.81 -2.61 -11.51
N GLU A 82 -8.89 -1.68 -11.74
CA GLU A 82 -8.76 -0.96 -13.01
C GLU A 82 -8.39 -1.92 -14.16
N ILE A 83 -7.38 -2.76 -13.96
CA ILE A 83 -6.93 -3.75 -14.95
C ILE A 83 -8.07 -4.70 -15.35
N VAL A 84 -8.81 -5.21 -14.36
CA VAL A 84 -9.92 -6.15 -14.63
C VAL A 84 -11.11 -5.44 -15.27
N SER A 85 -11.43 -4.22 -14.84
CA SER A 85 -12.54 -3.45 -15.42
C SER A 85 -12.29 -3.12 -16.89
N ALA A 86 -11.06 -2.72 -17.23
CA ALA A 86 -10.65 -2.48 -18.62
C ALA A 86 -10.74 -3.74 -19.48
N GLN A 87 -10.34 -4.91 -18.94
CA GLN A 87 -10.47 -6.20 -19.64
C GLN A 87 -11.93 -6.58 -19.86
N HIS A 88 -12.81 -6.34 -18.88
CA HIS A 88 -14.23 -6.67 -19.01
C HIS A 88 -14.94 -5.81 -20.07
N LEU A 89 -14.61 -4.52 -20.15
CA LEU A 89 -15.15 -3.62 -21.16
C LEU A 89 -14.71 -3.99 -22.59
N ALA A 90 -13.47 -4.47 -22.74
CA ALA A 90 -12.95 -4.93 -24.03
C ALA A 90 -13.57 -6.25 -24.52
N HIS A 91 -14.04 -7.12 -23.60
CA HIS A 91 -14.59 -8.44 -23.91
C HIS A 91 -16.12 -8.51 -23.73
N THR A 92 -16.84 -7.47 -24.20
CA THR A 92 -18.30 -7.39 -24.12
C THR A 92 -18.97 -8.40 -25.07
N SER A 93 -18.96 -9.68 -24.70
CA SER A 93 -19.92 -10.68 -25.17
C SER A 93 -20.17 -11.70 -24.06
N VAL A 94 -21.34 -11.55 -23.41
CA VAL A 94 -22.11 -12.62 -22.76
C VAL A 94 -21.28 -13.68 -22.04
N ARG A 95 -20.65 -13.33 -20.91
CA ARG A 95 -20.37 -14.32 -19.88
C ARG A 95 -20.95 -13.84 -18.56
N ALA A 96 -22.10 -14.43 -18.22
CA ALA A 96 -22.73 -14.32 -16.91
C ALA A 96 -21.65 -14.26 -15.82
N SER A 97 -21.73 -13.22 -15.00
CA SER A 97 -20.71 -12.73 -14.06
C SER A 97 -20.14 -13.85 -13.18
N ARG A 98 -19.13 -14.54 -13.69
CA ARG A 98 -18.43 -15.55 -12.89
C ARG A 98 -17.72 -14.81 -11.75
N PRO A 99 -17.83 -15.32 -10.51
CA PRO A 99 -17.12 -14.71 -9.41
C PRO A 99 -15.61 -14.62 -9.73
N ILE A 100 -14.99 -13.52 -9.35
CA ILE A 100 -13.56 -13.25 -9.50
C ILE A 100 -12.93 -13.46 -8.12
N PRO A 101 -12.43 -14.69 -7.81
CA PRO A 101 -11.76 -14.97 -6.56
C PRO A 101 -10.37 -14.31 -6.56
N VAL A 102 -10.11 -13.48 -5.55
CA VAL A 102 -8.86 -12.75 -5.33
C VAL A 102 -8.29 -13.17 -3.99
N HIS A 103 -7.05 -13.63 -3.98
CA HIS A 103 -6.31 -13.84 -2.74
C HIS A 103 -5.57 -12.55 -2.34
N ILE A 104 -5.63 -12.23 -1.05
CA ILE A 104 -4.92 -11.10 -0.44
C ILE A 104 -3.92 -11.70 0.55
N GLY A 105 -2.64 -11.63 0.21
CA GLY A 105 -1.55 -12.07 1.07
C GLY A 105 -1.33 -11.14 2.26
N VAL A 106 -0.57 -11.63 3.24
CA VAL A 106 -0.31 -10.93 4.51
C VAL A 106 0.28 -9.54 4.26
N ASP A 107 1.32 -9.43 3.43
CA ASP A 107 1.98 -8.16 3.15
C ASP A 107 1.03 -7.13 2.53
N ALA A 108 0.13 -7.56 1.64
CA ALA A 108 -0.90 -6.70 1.08
C ALA A 108 -1.95 -6.30 2.14
N ALA A 109 -2.35 -7.24 3.00
CA ALA A 109 -3.32 -7.01 4.07
C ALA A 109 -2.82 -5.99 5.11
N ILE A 110 -1.56 -6.09 5.54
CA ILE A 110 -0.96 -5.17 6.52
C ILE A 110 -0.55 -3.82 5.91
N SER A 111 -0.45 -3.74 4.58
CA SER A 111 -0.09 -2.51 3.85
C SER A 111 -1.28 -1.83 3.17
N GLY A 112 -2.49 -1.98 3.70
CA GLY A 112 -3.63 -1.13 3.35
C GLY A 112 -4.79 -1.82 2.62
N VAL A 113 -4.72 -3.12 2.34
CA VAL A 113 -5.90 -3.83 1.82
C VAL A 113 -6.95 -4.01 2.92
N SER A 114 -7.97 -3.15 2.88
CA SER A 114 -9.09 -3.13 3.83
C SER A 114 -10.43 -3.42 3.15
N ARG A 115 -11.45 -3.71 3.98
CA ARG A 115 -12.82 -3.96 3.51
C ARG A 115 -13.43 -2.79 2.76
N PHE A 116 -12.98 -1.55 3.01
CA PHE A 116 -13.45 -0.37 2.30
C PHE A 116 -13.01 -0.30 0.84
N LEU A 117 -11.97 -1.06 0.48
CA LEU A 117 -11.51 -1.17 -0.91
C LEU A 117 -12.24 -2.28 -1.68
N GLU A 118 -12.99 -3.15 -1.00
CA GLU A 118 -13.68 -4.27 -1.64
C GLU A 118 -14.84 -3.76 -2.50
N ARG A 119 -14.96 -4.30 -3.71
CA ARG A 119 -16.07 -4.02 -4.62
C ARG A 119 -17.14 -5.12 -4.52
N PRO A 120 -18.41 -4.83 -4.83
CA PRO A 120 -19.48 -5.85 -4.84
C PRO A 120 -19.28 -6.88 -5.96
N SER A 121 -20.27 -7.74 -6.23
CA SER A 121 -20.22 -8.73 -7.32
C SER A 121 -19.64 -8.13 -8.62
N PRO A 122 -18.73 -8.84 -9.32
CA PRO A 122 -18.40 -10.27 -9.19
C PRO A 122 -17.24 -10.58 -8.22
N TRP A 123 -16.73 -9.62 -7.46
CA TRP A 123 -15.51 -9.82 -6.67
C TRP A 123 -15.72 -10.73 -5.46
N ARG A 124 -14.74 -11.60 -5.18
CA ARG A 124 -14.67 -12.42 -3.96
C ARG A 124 -13.26 -12.40 -3.41
N TYR A 125 -13.08 -11.79 -2.25
CA TYR A 125 -11.76 -11.64 -1.62
C TYR A 125 -11.55 -12.72 -0.55
N SER A 126 -10.34 -13.28 -0.47
CA SER A 126 -9.93 -14.19 0.60
C SER A 126 -8.58 -13.76 1.18
N LYS A 127 -8.50 -13.69 2.51
CA LYS A 127 -7.28 -13.40 3.29
C LYS A 127 -6.73 -14.65 3.99
N GLU A 128 -7.08 -15.83 3.49
CA GLU A 128 -6.66 -17.09 4.08
C GLU A 128 -5.13 -17.22 4.03
N GLU A 129 -4.51 -17.31 5.20
CA GLU A 129 -3.06 -17.40 5.35
C GLU A 129 -2.57 -18.85 5.24
N ASN A 130 -1.26 -19.05 5.01
CA ASN A 130 -0.62 -20.37 4.98
C ASN A 130 -1.23 -21.36 3.96
N LEU A 131 -1.74 -20.84 2.84
CA LEU A 131 -2.29 -21.66 1.76
C LEU A 131 -1.20 -22.52 1.11
N PRO A 132 -1.43 -23.83 0.91
CA PRO A 132 -0.52 -24.65 0.12
C PRO A 132 -0.58 -24.25 -1.36
N SER A 133 0.54 -24.40 -2.09
CA SER A 133 0.69 -23.98 -3.50
C SER A 133 -0.42 -24.49 -4.43
N ALA A 134 -0.98 -25.67 -4.15
CA ALA A 134 -2.06 -26.26 -4.95
C ALA A 134 -3.39 -25.48 -4.82
N GLU A 135 -3.66 -24.91 -3.64
CA GLU A 135 -4.91 -24.20 -3.38
C GLU A 135 -4.96 -22.83 -4.03
N TYR A 136 -3.83 -22.21 -4.36
CA TYR A 136 -3.79 -20.94 -5.10
C TYR A 136 -4.50 -21.02 -6.46
N ARG A 137 -4.66 -22.22 -7.02
CA ARG A 137 -5.43 -22.45 -8.25
C ARG A 137 -6.90 -22.07 -8.11
N LYS A 138 -7.46 -21.96 -6.90
CA LYS A 138 -8.84 -21.49 -6.68
C LYS A 138 -9.03 -20.00 -6.98
N PHE A 139 -7.94 -19.23 -7.02
CA PHE A 139 -7.96 -17.80 -7.26
C PHE A 139 -7.65 -17.45 -8.72
N ALA A 140 -8.29 -16.39 -9.23
CA ALA A 140 -8.00 -15.81 -10.53
C ALA A 140 -6.87 -14.78 -10.43
N TYR A 141 -6.83 -14.05 -9.31
CA TYR A 141 -5.83 -13.04 -9.01
C TYR A 141 -5.31 -13.22 -7.59
N ALA A 142 -4.09 -12.75 -7.34
CA ALA A 142 -3.51 -12.66 -6.02
C ALA A 142 -2.80 -11.31 -5.85
N ILE A 143 -2.84 -10.76 -4.65
CA ILE A 143 -2.06 -9.57 -4.27
C ILE A 143 -1.11 -10.01 -3.16
N ALA A 144 0.19 -9.98 -3.42
CA ALA A 144 1.22 -10.53 -2.54
C ALA A 144 2.50 -9.70 -2.59
N ALA A 145 3.51 -10.09 -1.80
CA ALA A 145 4.82 -9.44 -1.81
C ALA A 145 5.45 -9.48 -3.22
N ALA A 146 6.08 -8.39 -3.64
CA ALA A 146 6.66 -8.29 -4.98
C ALA A 146 7.83 -9.27 -5.20
N ASN A 147 8.51 -9.67 -4.13
CA ASN A 147 9.62 -10.61 -4.11
C ASN A 147 9.20 -12.07 -3.88
N GLU A 148 7.91 -12.35 -3.69
CA GLU A 148 7.40 -13.70 -3.42
C GLU A 148 6.59 -14.23 -4.61
N PRO A 149 7.21 -15.01 -5.52
CA PRO A 149 6.51 -15.54 -6.68
C PRO A 149 5.55 -16.67 -6.29
N ILE A 150 4.29 -16.56 -6.70
CA ILE A 150 3.29 -17.63 -6.52
C ILE A 150 3.32 -18.56 -7.75
N PRO A 151 3.57 -19.88 -7.58
CA PRO A 151 3.55 -20.83 -8.68
C PRO A 151 2.23 -20.80 -9.47
N GLY A 152 2.34 -20.79 -10.81
CA GLY A 152 1.16 -20.71 -11.68
C GLY A 152 0.58 -19.30 -11.88
N PHE A 153 1.19 -18.27 -11.30
CA PHE A 153 0.82 -16.88 -11.51
C PHE A 153 1.91 -16.11 -12.27
N SER A 154 1.51 -15.01 -12.91
CA SER A 154 2.38 -14.03 -13.53
C SER A 154 2.06 -12.64 -12.98
N THR A 155 3.10 -11.86 -12.70
CA THR A 155 2.97 -10.46 -12.29
C THR A 155 2.38 -9.63 -13.42
N VAL A 156 1.31 -8.91 -13.12
CA VAL A 156 0.67 -7.96 -14.06
C VAL A 156 0.88 -6.51 -13.68
N TYR A 157 1.13 -6.25 -12.39
CA TYR A 157 1.41 -4.92 -11.87
C TYR A 157 2.22 -5.01 -10.58
N VAL A 158 3.00 -3.98 -10.29
CA VAL A 158 3.80 -3.86 -9.07
C VAL A 158 3.61 -2.45 -8.53
N GLU A 159 3.19 -2.36 -7.27
CA GLU A 159 3.10 -1.12 -6.52
C GLU A 159 4.38 -0.91 -5.72
N GLU A 160 4.94 0.29 -5.83
CA GLU A 160 6.06 0.71 -5.00
C GLU A 160 5.60 1.18 -3.63
N GLY A 161 6.38 0.84 -2.60
CA GLY A 161 6.18 1.32 -1.23
C GLY A 161 7.41 2.03 -0.70
N PHE A 162 7.24 2.69 0.44
CA PHE A 162 8.33 3.37 1.15
C PHE A 162 9.45 2.39 1.52
N SER A 163 10.69 2.78 1.21
CA SER A 163 11.91 2.04 1.55
C SER A 163 12.77 2.82 2.56
N GLY A 164 12.82 4.15 2.42
CA GLY A 164 13.60 4.99 3.33
C GLY A 164 13.71 6.43 2.86
N LEU A 165 14.63 7.17 3.47
CA LEU A 165 14.98 8.53 3.07
C LEU A 165 16.33 8.55 2.34
N THR A 166 16.47 9.42 1.35
CA THR A 166 17.72 9.69 0.63
C THR A 166 18.17 11.14 0.87
N GLY A 167 19.47 11.42 0.68
CA GLY A 167 20.05 12.75 0.88
C GLY A 167 19.79 13.73 -0.26
N SER A 168 19.30 13.26 -1.41
CA SER A 168 18.95 14.07 -2.58
C SER A 168 17.44 14.07 -2.83
N PHE A 169 16.92 15.16 -3.42
CA PHE A 169 15.51 15.21 -3.80
C PHE A 169 15.22 14.26 -4.98
N PRO A 170 14.12 13.47 -4.97
CA PRO A 170 13.11 13.37 -3.92
C PRO A 170 13.62 12.62 -2.67
N PHE A 171 13.46 13.23 -1.50
CA PHE A 171 14.00 12.69 -0.23
C PHE A 171 13.38 11.35 0.18
N ILE A 172 12.26 10.94 -0.44
CA ILE A 172 11.58 9.67 -0.17
C ILE A 172 12.03 8.66 -1.23
N LYS A 173 12.62 7.56 -0.77
CA LYS A 173 12.97 6.42 -1.61
C LYS A 173 11.84 5.39 -1.56
N THR A 174 11.37 4.97 -2.72
CA THR A 174 10.41 3.89 -2.88
C THR A 174 11.07 2.66 -3.50
N GLU A 175 10.48 1.49 -3.28
CA GLU A 175 10.89 0.23 -3.90
C GLU A 175 9.68 -0.69 -4.14
N PRO A 176 9.77 -1.66 -5.07
CA PRO A 176 8.75 -2.68 -5.26
C PRO A 176 8.40 -3.41 -3.95
N LYS A 177 7.16 -3.27 -3.49
CA LYS A 177 6.70 -3.94 -2.24
C LYS A 177 5.59 -4.95 -2.50
N ILE A 178 4.57 -4.58 -3.27
CA ILE A 178 3.39 -5.42 -3.50
C ILE A 178 3.19 -5.64 -4.99
N ALA A 179 2.87 -6.87 -5.39
CA ALA A 179 2.56 -7.24 -6.75
C ALA A 179 1.10 -7.69 -6.88
N VAL A 180 0.47 -7.30 -7.98
CA VAL A 180 -0.76 -7.90 -8.48
C VAL A 180 -0.38 -9.01 -9.44
N LEU A 181 -0.91 -10.20 -9.17
CA LEU A 181 -0.60 -11.43 -9.88
C LEU A 181 -1.87 -11.94 -10.55
N LYS A 182 -1.75 -12.40 -11.80
CA LYS A 182 -2.82 -13.06 -12.57
C LYS A 182 -2.46 -14.52 -12.78
N ARG A 183 -3.41 -15.43 -12.58
CA ARG A 183 -3.21 -16.86 -12.84
C ARG A 183 -2.90 -17.07 -14.34
N LYS A 184 -1.82 -17.79 -14.63
CA LYS A 184 -1.46 -18.19 -16.00
C LYS A 184 -2.52 -19.15 -16.54
N PRO A 185 -2.86 -19.09 -17.84
CA PRO A 185 -3.67 -20.13 -18.46
C PRO A 185 -2.93 -21.46 -18.32
N GLU A 186 -3.62 -22.50 -17.86
CA GLU A 186 -3.07 -23.85 -17.92
C GLU A 186 -2.80 -24.16 -19.40
N ARG A 187 -1.54 -24.45 -19.74
CA ARG A 187 -1.25 -25.06 -21.04
C ARG A 187 -2.00 -26.39 -21.04
N THR A 188 -3.12 -26.45 -21.74
CA THR A 188 -3.66 -27.73 -22.20
C THR A 188 -2.52 -28.44 -22.90
N ALA A 189 -2.03 -29.52 -22.30
CA ALA A 189 -1.14 -30.43 -22.98
C ALA A 189 -1.85 -30.82 -24.28
N SER A 190 -1.38 -30.29 -25.41
CA SER A 190 -1.76 -30.86 -26.69
C SER A 190 -1.33 -32.32 -26.62
N LYS A 191 -2.28 -33.23 -26.75
CA LYS A 191 -1.98 -34.59 -27.19
C LYS A 191 -1.32 -34.47 -28.58
N SER A 192 -0.02 -34.22 -28.61
CA SER A 192 0.80 -34.43 -29.80
C SER A 192 1.15 -35.91 -29.81
N GLY A 193 0.66 -36.61 -30.82
CA GLY A 193 0.64 -38.06 -30.93
C GLY A 193 2.01 -38.69 -30.71
N ALA A 194 2.01 -39.71 -29.88
CA ALA A 194 2.96 -40.80 -29.90
C ALA A 194 2.13 -42.07 -30.12
N ASP A 195 2.06 -42.51 -31.37
CA ASP A 195 1.94 -43.91 -31.77
C ASP A 195 2.47 -43.96 -33.21
N ALA A 196 3.78 -44.17 -33.32
CA ALA A 196 4.36 -45.48 -33.61
C ALA A 196 4.44 -45.71 -35.13
N SER A 197 5.46 -45.11 -35.74
CA SER A 197 6.14 -45.74 -36.87
C SER A 197 7.06 -46.82 -36.29
N ASP A 198 6.74 -48.08 -36.54
CA ASP A 198 7.75 -49.10 -36.74
C ASP A 198 7.21 -50.13 -37.74
N ASP A 199 8.04 -50.31 -38.77
CA ASP A 199 7.90 -51.24 -39.89
C ASP A 199 7.80 -52.69 -39.43
N PHE A 200 6.98 -53.50 -40.10
CA PHE A 200 7.36 -54.87 -40.44
C PHE A 200 6.86 -55.27 -41.83
N ILE A 201 7.84 -55.68 -42.63
CA ILE A 201 7.79 -56.34 -43.94
C ILE A 201 7.16 -57.73 -43.80
N PHE A 202 6.14 -58.04 -44.60
CA PHE A 202 6.09 -59.06 -45.68
C PHE A 202 4.79 -58.91 -46.47
#